data_AF-A0A2V4VVF4-F1
#
_entry.id   AF-A0A2V4VVF4-F1
#
_cell.length_a   1.000
_cell.length_b   1.000
_cell.length_c   1.000
_cell.angle_alpha   90.00
_cell.angle_beta   90.00
_cell.angle_gamma   90.00
#
_symmetry.space_group_name_H-M   'P 1'
#
loop_
_entity.id
_entity.type
_entity.pdbx_description
1 polymer ?
#
loop_
_entity_poly.entity_id
_entity_poly.type
_entity_poly.pdbx_seq_one_letter_code
_entity_poly.pdbx_strand_id
1 'polypeptide(L)'
;MQLSSPISYKCSANATTYRDGGSLELRFTADDDRNYCIFMEVVHDSPNDCKRYHPPLLFKDSFDINNSKPEDFIDYLTWQQIKGLISEIRMDIGQDFEKHADCAHLGLIENIANNNGWLIES
;
A
#
# COMPACT_ATOMS: atom_id res chain seq x y z
N MET A 1 1.90 -0.21 22.58
CA MET A 1 1.53 1.09 22.02
C MET A 1 0.60 0.83 20.86
N GLN A 2 -0.60 1.36 20.90
CA GLN A 2 -1.61 1.20 19.85
C GLN A 2 -1.16 2.05 18.66
N LEU A 3 -0.60 1.42 17.63
CA LEU A 3 -0.29 2.08 16.36
C LEU A 3 -1.61 2.19 15.59
N SER A 4 -2.51 3.07 16.06
CA SER A 4 -3.65 3.44 15.23
C SER A 4 -3.08 4.11 13.98
N SER A 5 -3.31 3.49 12.82
CA SER A 5 -3.23 4.21 11.56
C SER A 5 -4.03 5.52 11.71
N PRO A 6 -3.56 6.66 11.18
CA PRO A 6 -4.37 7.89 11.18
C PRO A 6 -5.73 7.69 10.47
N ILE A 7 -5.86 6.61 9.70
CA ILE A 7 -7.02 6.29 8.88
C ILE A 7 -7.32 4.79 8.98
N SER A 8 -8.56 4.46 9.34
CA SER A 8 -9.08 3.09 9.42
C SER A 8 -9.77 2.69 8.12
N TYR A 9 -9.55 1.45 7.68
CA TYR A 9 -10.19 0.90 6.48
C TYR A 9 -11.67 0.61 6.72
N LYS A 10 -12.49 0.89 5.70
CA LYS A 10 -13.92 0.54 5.68
C LYS A 10 -14.23 -0.54 4.67
N CYS A 11 -13.91 -0.30 3.39
CA CYS A 11 -14.20 -1.22 2.29
C CYS A 11 -13.44 -0.83 1.01
N SER A 12 -13.62 -1.64 -0.05
CA SER A 12 -13.18 -1.36 -1.43
C SER A 12 -11.69 -1.04 -1.52
N ALA A 13 -10.84 -2.06 -1.67
CA ALA A 13 -9.41 -1.87 -1.89
C ALA A 13 -9.00 -2.29 -3.29
N ASN A 14 -8.11 -1.52 -3.90
CA ASN A 14 -7.43 -1.90 -5.14
C ASN A 14 -5.92 -1.64 -5.04
N ALA A 15 -5.14 -2.43 -5.75
CA ALA A 15 -3.69 -2.30 -5.72
C ALA A 15 -3.09 -2.48 -7.12
N THR A 16 -2.05 -1.71 -7.42
CA THR A 16 -1.40 -1.75 -8.73
C THR A 16 0.09 -1.43 -8.64
N THR A 17 0.84 -1.83 -9.66
CA THR A 17 2.25 -1.51 -9.83
C THR A 17 2.42 -0.45 -10.91
N TYR A 18 3.17 0.61 -10.62
CA TYR A 18 3.49 1.65 -11.59
C TYR A 18 4.45 1.15 -12.67
N ARG A 19 4.43 1.86 -13.81
CA ARG A 19 5.26 1.55 -14.98
C ARG A 19 6.75 1.84 -14.79
N ASP A 20 7.11 2.49 -13.68
CA ASP A 20 8.50 2.81 -13.33
C ASP A 20 9.34 1.57 -12.99
N GLY A 21 8.72 0.39 -12.91
CA GLY A 21 9.40 -0.88 -12.72
C GLY A 21 9.38 -1.38 -11.28
N GLY A 22 8.61 -0.76 -10.39
CA GLY A 22 8.38 -1.37 -9.08
C GLY A 22 7.53 -0.61 -8.08
N SER A 23 7.25 0.69 -8.24
CA SER A 23 6.47 1.39 -7.22
C SER A 23 5.04 0.87 -7.15
N LEU A 24 4.46 0.88 -5.96
CA LEU A 24 3.13 0.30 -5.70
C LEU A 24 2.15 1.37 -5.24
N GLU A 25 0.90 1.24 -5.68
CA GLU A 25 -0.25 1.98 -5.19
C GLU A 25 -1.22 1.03 -4.49
N LEU A 26 -1.76 1.45 -3.35
CA LEU A 26 -2.90 0.85 -2.69
C LEU A 26 -3.95 1.93 -2.46
N ARG A 27 -5.14 1.80 -3.04
CA ARG A 27 -6.25 2.72 -2.75
C ARG A 27 -7.33 1.98 -1.97
N PHE A 28 -8.00 2.72 -1.10
CA PHE A 28 -9.08 2.18 -0.28
C PHE A 28 -10.06 3.26 0.17
N THR A 29 -11.27 2.86 0.53
CA THR A 29 -12.24 3.72 1.22
C THR A 29 -12.12 3.53 2.73
N ALA A 30 -12.00 4.64 3.45
CA ALA A 30 -11.87 4.65 4.90
C ALA A 30 -13.21 4.85 5.63
N ASP A 31 -13.19 4.78 6.97
CA ASP A 31 -14.37 4.91 7.83
C ASP A 31 -15.09 6.26 7.73
N ASP A 32 -14.38 7.30 7.28
CA ASP A 32 -14.94 8.63 7.03
C ASP A 32 -15.62 8.76 5.65
N ASP A 33 -15.82 7.64 4.95
CA ASP A 33 -16.39 7.55 3.60
C ASP A 33 -15.56 8.25 2.51
N ARG A 34 -14.28 8.53 2.77
CA ARG A 34 -13.36 9.12 1.80
C ARG A 34 -12.38 8.10 1.26
N ASN A 35 -11.85 8.40 0.07
CA ASN A 35 -10.83 7.59 -0.56
C ASN A 35 -9.45 8.08 -0.18
N TYR A 36 -8.55 7.13 0.00
CA TYR A 36 -7.14 7.38 0.29
C TYR A 36 -6.26 6.50 -0.57
N CYS A 37 -5.03 6.95 -0.76
CA CYS A 37 -4.00 6.24 -1.50
C CYS A 37 -2.75 6.13 -0.64
N ILE A 38 -2.17 4.94 -0.63
CA ILE A 38 -0.84 4.68 -0.12
C ILE A 38 0.08 4.44 -1.32
N PHE A 39 1.09 5.29 -1.45
CA PHE A 39 2.13 5.14 -2.45
C PHE A 39 3.40 4.59 -1.81
N MET A 40 3.97 3.55 -2.40
CA MET A 40 5.21 2.90 -1.96
C MET A 40 6.23 2.98 -3.10
N GLU A 41 7.11 3.95 -3.02
CA GLU A 41 8.14 4.19 -4.03
C GLU A 41 9.26 3.14 -3.95
N VAL A 42 9.62 2.57 -5.09
CA VAL A 42 10.76 1.64 -5.20
C VAL A 42 12.08 2.41 -5.21
N VAL A 43 13.08 1.88 -4.50
CA VAL A 43 14.45 2.40 -4.54
C VAL A 43 15.15 1.85 -5.78
N HIS A 44 15.36 2.68 -6.80
CA HIS A 44 15.94 2.25 -8.08
C HIS A 44 17.41 1.80 -7.99
N ASP A 45 18.15 2.25 -6.97
CA ASP A 45 19.56 1.88 -6.76
C ASP A 45 19.74 0.47 -6.15
N SER A 46 18.65 -0.28 -5.91
CA SER A 46 18.74 -1.65 -5.39
C SER A 46 19.06 -2.66 -6.50
N PRO A 47 19.86 -3.71 -6.24
CA PRO A 47 20.11 -4.78 -7.21
C PRO A 47 18.82 -5.40 -7.76
N ASN A 48 18.81 -5.85 -9.01
CA ASN A 48 17.62 -6.40 -9.67
C ASN A 48 16.97 -7.57 -8.92
N ASP A 49 17.79 -8.29 -8.16
CA ASP A 49 17.51 -9.47 -7.34
C ASP A 49 16.92 -9.15 -5.95
N CYS A 50 16.95 -7.89 -5.52
CA CYS A 50 16.41 -7.44 -4.23
C CYS A 50 15.86 -6.01 -4.36
N LYS A 51 14.54 -5.82 -4.37
CA LYS A 51 13.95 -4.46 -4.35
C LYS A 51 13.76 -3.96 -2.93
N ARG A 52 14.11 -2.69 -2.70
CA ARG A 52 13.80 -1.97 -1.46
C ARG A 52 12.79 -0.87 -1.76
N TYR A 53 11.97 -0.52 -0.77
CA TYR A 53 10.98 0.54 -0.85
C TYR A 53 11.26 1.62 0.20
N HIS A 54 10.93 2.86 -0.16
CA HIS A 54 10.86 3.96 0.79
C HIS A 54 9.68 3.77 1.75
N PRO A 55 9.67 4.43 2.91
CA PRO A 55 8.52 4.44 3.80
C PRO A 55 7.23 4.82 3.03
N PRO A 56 6.13 4.07 3.20
CA PRO A 56 4.88 4.35 2.51
C PRO A 56 4.35 5.75 2.80
N LEU A 57 3.82 6.39 1.77
CA LEU A 57 3.28 7.74 1.81
C LEU A 57 1.75 7.69 1.71
N LEU A 58 1.05 8.35 2.61
CA LEU A 58 -0.41 8.42 2.63
C LEU A 58 -0.90 9.73 2.01
N PHE A 59 -1.84 9.62 1.07
CA PHE A 59 -2.46 10.72 0.35
C PHE A 59 -3.99 10.64 0.40
N LYS A 60 -4.65 11.80 0.25
CA LYS A 60 -6.09 11.87 -0.08
C LYS A 60 -6.31 11.43 -1.53
N ASP A 61 -7.40 10.73 -1.78
CA ASP A 61 -7.79 10.22 -3.10
C ASP A 61 -6.67 9.39 -3.76
N SER A 62 -6.33 9.62 -5.04
CA SER A 62 -5.33 8.86 -5.79
C SER A 62 -4.02 9.62 -5.96
N PHE A 63 -2.89 8.90 -6.04
CA PHE A 63 -1.60 9.53 -6.31
C PHE A 63 -1.33 9.63 -7.83
N ASP A 64 -1.07 10.85 -8.31
CA ASP A 64 -0.55 11.13 -9.65
C ASP A 64 0.72 11.96 -9.53
N ILE A 65 1.85 11.42 -9.99
CA ILE A 65 3.15 12.11 -9.92
C ILE A 65 3.15 13.50 -10.60
N ASN A 66 2.23 13.75 -11.55
CA ASN A 66 2.12 15.02 -12.26
C ASN A 66 1.06 15.96 -11.68
N ASN A 67 0.12 15.45 -10.88
CA ASN A 67 -1.07 16.20 -10.44
C ASN A 67 -1.31 16.19 -8.93
N SER A 68 -0.68 15.28 -8.17
CA SER A 68 -0.74 15.25 -6.71
C SER A 68 -0.16 16.54 -6.16
N LYS A 69 -0.95 17.22 -5.33
CA LYS A 69 -0.51 18.47 -4.72
C LYS A 69 0.08 18.20 -3.34
N PRO A 70 0.98 19.07 -2.84
CA PRO A 70 1.53 18.91 -1.50
C PRO A 70 0.46 18.82 -0.40
N GLU A 71 -0.71 19.46 -0.57
CA GLU A 71 -1.84 19.41 0.38
C GLU A 71 -2.61 18.08 0.41
N ASP A 72 -2.38 17.21 -0.58
CA ASP A 72 -2.98 15.87 -0.62
C ASP A 72 -2.20 14.88 0.24
N PHE A 73 -0.91 15.17 0.53
CA PHE A 73 -0.10 14.39 1.45
C PHE A 73 -0.60 14.54 2.89
N ILE A 74 -0.69 13.41 3.58
CA ILE A 74 -1.19 13.34 4.95
C ILE A 74 -0.04 13.00 5.91
N ASP A 75 0.59 11.84 5.70
CA ASP A 75 1.62 11.34 6.61
C ASP A 75 2.47 10.22 5.97
N TYR A 76 3.58 9.89 6.62
CA TYR A 76 4.33 8.65 6.40
C TYR A 76 3.74 7.53 7.24
N LEU A 77 3.58 6.35 6.66
CA LEU A 77 3.13 5.16 7.37
C LEU A 77 4.30 4.25 7.72
N THR A 78 4.14 3.52 8.81
CA THR A 78 5.04 2.43 9.18
C THR A 78 4.63 1.15 8.45
N TRP A 79 5.59 0.27 8.17
CA TRP A 79 5.30 -1.05 7.59
C TRP A 79 4.36 -1.89 8.47
N GLN A 80 4.37 -1.68 9.79
CA GLN A 80 3.43 -2.32 10.71
C GLN A 80 1.98 -1.84 10.48
N GLN A 81 1.76 -0.55 10.19
CA GLN A 81 0.43 -0.04 9.82
C GLN A 81 -0.03 -0.62 8.48
N ILE A 82 0.86 -0.73 7.49
CA ILE A 82 0.53 -1.38 6.20
C ILE A 82 0.13 -2.84 6.40
N LYS A 83 0.88 -3.58 7.23
CA LYS A 83 0.56 -4.97 7.57
C LYS A 83 -0.83 -5.09 8.20
N GLY A 84 -1.18 -4.19 9.12
CA GLY A 84 -2.51 -4.14 9.73
C GLY A 84 -3.61 -3.89 8.69
N LEU A 85 -3.41 -2.88 7.84
CA LEU A 85 -4.35 -2.52 6.78
C LEU A 85 -4.59 -3.67 5.78
N ILE A 86 -3.53 -4.33 5.32
CA ILE A 86 -3.67 -5.47 4.40
C ILE A 86 -4.42 -6.62 5.08
N SER A 87 -4.20 -6.86 6.39
CA SER A 87 -4.97 -7.87 7.13
C SER A 87 -6.46 -7.53 7.16
N GLU A 88 -6.83 -6.27 7.37
CA GLU A 88 -8.23 -5.82 7.35
C GLU A 88 -8.87 -6.02 5.96
N ILE A 89 -8.16 -5.63 4.90
CA ILE A 89 -8.60 -5.84 3.50
C ILE A 89 -8.80 -7.34 3.20
N ARG A 90 -7.86 -8.20 3.61
CA ARG A 90 -7.98 -9.65 3.43
C ARG A 90 -9.21 -10.22 4.15
N MET A 91 -9.49 -9.72 5.35
CA MET A 91 -10.66 -10.15 6.11
C MET A 91 -11.98 -9.72 5.46
N ASP A 92 -12.04 -8.52 4.88
CA ASP A 92 -13.22 -8.01 4.16
C ASP A 92 -13.49 -8.81 2.87
N ILE A 93 -12.47 -9.04 2.06
CA ILE A 93 -12.59 -9.88 0.84
C ILE A 93 -12.92 -11.35 1.22
N GLY A 94 -12.41 -11.80 2.37
CA GLY A 94 -12.74 -13.10 2.94
C GLY A 94 -12.27 -14.27 2.09
N GLN A 95 -13.16 -15.26 1.89
CA GLN A 95 -12.82 -16.54 1.24
C GLN A 95 -12.45 -16.40 -0.24
N ASP A 96 -12.82 -15.30 -0.88
CA ASP A 96 -12.55 -15.06 -2.30
C ASP A 96 -11.26 -14.24 -2.53
N PHE A 97 -10.42 -14.06 -1.51
CA PHE A 97 -9.18 -13.29 -1.64
C PHE A 97 -8.31 -13.78 -2.80
N GLU A 98 -8.11 -15.09 -2.94
CA GLU A 98 -7.30 -15.68 -4.01
C GLU A 98 -7.88 -15.47 -5.42
N LYS A 99 -9.17 -15.14 -5.53
CA LYS A 99 -9.85 -14.84 -6.80
C LYS A 99 -9.99 -13.34 -7.05
N HIS A 100 -9.64 -12.50 -6.07
CA HIS A 100 -9.70 -11.05 -6.20
C HIS A 100 -8.73 -10.59 -7.29
N ALA A 101 -9.17 -9.67 -8.15
CA ALA A 101 -8.37 -9.20 -9.30
C ALA A 101 -6.98 -8.69 -8.88
N ASP A 102 -6.89 -8.10 -7.68
CA ASP A 102 -5.67 -7.51 -7.15
C ASP A 102 -4.94 -8.40 -6.12
N CYS A 103 -5.31 -9.69 -5.99
CA CYS A 103 -4.70 -10.60 -5.01
C CYS A 103 -3.17 -10.64 -5.10
N ALA A 104 -2.62 -10.66 -6.32
CA ALA A 104 -1.18 -10.69 -6.53
C ALA A 104 -0.49 -9.41 -6.00
N HIS A 105 -1.08 -8.24 -6.25
CA HIS A 105 -0.56 -6.96 -5.78
C HIS A 105 -0.69 -6.82 -4.27
N LEU A 106 -1.83 -7.23 -3.69
CA LEU A 106 -2.03 -7.22 -2.24
C LEU A 106 -1.05 -8.18 -1.53
N GLY A 107 -0.80 -9.37 -2.10
CA GLY A 107 0.21 -10.30 -1.60
C GLY A 107 1.64 -9.76 -1.70
N LEU A 108 1.95 -8.99 -2.76
CA LEU A 108 3.24 -8.32 -2.91
C LEU A 108 3.44 -7.26 -1.82
N ILE A 109 2.45 -6.40 -1.59
CA ILE A 109 2.48 -5.38 -0.54
C ILE A 109 2.62 -6.04 0.84
N GLU A 110 1.92 -7.14 1.07
CA GLU A 110 2.03 -7.92 2.31
C GLU A 110 3.45 -8.46 2.54
N ASN A 111 4.08 -9.02 1.51
CA ASN A 111 5.46 -9.50 1.57
C ASN A 111 6.41 -8.35 1.96
N ILE A 112 6.31 -7.22 1.27
CA ILE A 112 7.16 -6.04 1.52
C ILE A 112 6.96 -5.52 2.95
N ALA A 113 5.71 -5.41 3.40
CA ALA A 113 5.40 -4.94 4.75
C ALA A 113 5.92 -5.90 5.84
N ASN A 114 5.80 -7.22 5.63
CA ASN A 114 6.35 -8.24 6.54
C ASN A 114 7.87 -8.19 6.63
N ASN A 115 8.53 -7.74 5.57
CA ASN A 115 9.98 -7.65 5.47
C ASN A 115 10.50 -6.22 5.63
N ASN A 116 9.72 -5.32 6.25
CA ASN A 116 10.10 -3.94 6.56
C ASN A 116 10.62 -3.13 5.34
N GLY A 117 9.91 -3.25 4.21
CA GLY A 117 10.23 -2.50 2.99
C GLY A 117 11.16 -3.22 2.04
N TRP A 118 11.46 -4.49 2.28
CA TRP A 118 12.23 -5.32 1.35
C TRP A 118 11.30 -6.28 0.63
N LEU A 119 11.41 -6.34 -0.69
CA LEU A 119 10.83 -7.43 -1.46
C LEU A 119 11.83 -8.59 -1.46
N ILE A 120 11.42 -9.71 -0.86
CA ILE A 120 12.17 -10.96 -0.89
C ILE A 120 11.48 -11.88 -1.89
N GLU A 121 12.11 -12.07 -3.04
CA GLU A 121 11.70 -13.07 -4.03
C GLU A 121 12.06 -14.46 -3.49
N SER A 122 11.07 -15.36 -3.44
CA SER A 122 11.21 -16.74 -2.95
C SER A 122 11.20 -17.74 -4.08
#